data_AF-A0A941LNZ2-F1
#
_entry.id   AF-A0A941LNZ2-F1
#
_cell.length_a   1.000
_cell.length_b   1.000
_cell.length_c   1.000
_cell.angle_alpha   90.00
_cell.angle_beta   90.00
_cell.angle_gamma   90.00
#
_symmetry.space_group_name_H-M   'P 1'
#
loop_
_entity.id
_entity.type
_entity.pdbx_description
1 polymer ?
#
loop_
_entity_poly.entity_id
_entity_poly.type
_entity_poly.pdbx_seq_one_letter_code
_entity_poly.pdbx_strand_id
1 'polypeptide(L)'
;MNCYWQLNDEEELLKSGFTQAVTFLRSPAGPQYQTEEAIKRDLLEFGRAFHKGLFEFHYKTIEHILRIEECLKGGGNNPSPDEQLSKRGWDRVRQILRTFNDCILWTTFSEPSFEISRLCRNRSRGFLSDQNPQSILKVLSDLSASGNTLAIWNDATRCIDLQDITALSLSPRARRFYEVKEGVVNLDILEVLEAKDFETILSRMEDFFSQHGSKGLQQLERCIKQGMNAEKTHALVANDCVIDPFSGMNRTAYVPKQPLTRYDA
;
A
#
# COMPACT_ATOMS: atom_id res chain seq x y z
N MET A 1 -20.39 11.93 -34.10
CA MET A 1 -19.39 10.87 -33.81
C MET A 1 -19.80 10.20 -32.51
N ASN A 2 -20.57 9.13 -32.58
CA ASN A 2 -20.94 8.35 -31.40
C ASN A 2 -19.80 7.41 -31.08
N CYS A 3 -19.05 7.70 -30.02
CA CYS A 3 -18.04 6.80 -29.49
C CYS A 3 -18.77 5.67 -28.75
N TYR A 4 -19.22 4.67 -29.51
CA TYR A 4 -19.72 3.42 -28.95
C TYR A 4 -18.53 2.68 -28.34
N TRP A 5 -18.51 2.61 -27.02
CA TRP A 5 -17.66 1.67 -26.29
C TRP A 5 -18.09 0.25 -26.72
N GLN A 6 -17.29 -0.41 -27.55
CA GLN A 6 -17.47 -1.84 -27.78
C GLN A 6 -16.87 -2.57 -26.58
N LEU A 7 -17.74 -3.04 -25.69
CA LEU A 7 -17.43 -3.71 -24.43
C LEU A 7 -17.73 -5.21 -24.62
N ASN A 8 -16.69 -6.03 -24.70
CA ASN A 8 -16.76 -7.51 -24.69
C ASN A 8 -15.98 -8.02 -23.47
N ASP A 9 -16.42 -9.13 -22.84
CA ASP A 9 -15.86 -9.94 -21.71
C ASP A 9 -15.28 -9.20 -20.47
N GLU A 10 -14.51 -8.14 -20.67
CA GLU A 10 -14.04 -7.16 -19.69
C GLU A 10 -15.19 -6.57 -18.86
N GLU A 11 -16.39 -6.47 -19.44
CA GLU A 11 -17.60 -5.94 -18.81
C GLU A 11 -18.15 -6.85 -17.69
N GLU A 12 -18.12 -8.18 -17.85
CA GLU A 12 -18.59 -9.10 -16.82
C GLU A 12 -17.62 -9.16 -15.64
N LEU A 13 -16.32 -9.12 -15.91
CA LEU A 13 -15.27 -9.09 -14.88
C LEU A 13 -15.32 -7.78 -14.08
N LEU A 14 -15.51 -6.65 -14.77
CA LEU A 14 -15.73 -5.35 -14.15
C LEU A 14 -17.03 -5.29 -13.35
N LYS A 15 -18.14 -5.75 -13.92
CA LYS A 15 -19.46 -5.69 -13.28
C LYS A 15 -19.52 -6.61 -12.06
N SER A 16 -19.04 -7.85 -12.19
CA SER A 16 -18.95 -8.77 -11.06
C SER A 16 -17.99 -8.27 -9.98
N GLY A 17 -16.80 -7.79 -10.36
CA GLY A 17 -15.84 -7.20 -9.44
C GLY A 17 -16.38 -5.96 -8.73
N PHE A 18 -17.08 -5.07 -9.45
CA PHE A 18 -17.70 -3.86 -8.89
C PHE A 18 -18.86 -4.19 -7.96
N THR A 19 -19.76 -5.10 -8.35
CA THR A 19 -20.88 -5.54 -7.50
C THR A 19 -20.39 -6.24 -6.24
N GLN A 20 -19.36 -7.08 -6.36
CA GLN A 20 -18.73 -7.71 -5.19
C GLN A 20 -18.06 -6.66 -4.30
N ALA A 21 -17.31 -5.71 -4.87
CA ALA A 21 -16.70 -4.61 -4.13
C ALA A 21 -17.73 -3.77 -3.37
N VAL A 22 -18.81 -3.33 -4.02
CA VAL A 22 -19.85 -2.52 -3.38
C VAL A 22 -20.59 -3.30 -2.30
N THR A 23 -20.94 -4.55 -2.56
CA THR A 23 -21.61 -5.41 -1.57
C THR A 23 -20.73 -5.60 -0.34
N PHE A 24 -19.44 -5.84 -0.57
CA PHE A 24 -18.48 -6.09 0.49
C PHE A 24 -18.19 -4.83 1.32
N LEU A 25 -17.96 -3.69 0.67
CA LEU A 25 -17.72 -2.40 1.35
C LEU A 25 -18.94 -1.91 2.15
N ARG A 26 -20.15 -2.38 1.83
CA ARG A 26 -21.36 -2.07 2.63
C ARG A 26 -21.40 -2.80 3.97
N SER A 27 -20.74 -3.95 4.09
CA SER A 27 -20.79 -4.78 5.30
C SER A 27 -19.49 -5.59 5.46
N PRO A 28 -18.33 -4.94 5.58
CA PRO A 28 -17.03 -5.63 5.64
C PRO A 28 -16.87 -6.47 6.91
N ALA A 29 -17.55 -6.12 8.01
CA ALA A 29 -17.58 -6.94 9.23
C ALA A 29 -18.60 -8.09 9.18
N GLY A 30 -19.46 -8.14 8.15
CA GLY A 30 -20.53 -9.11 7.97
C GLY A 30 -21.92 -8.66 8.45
N PRO A 31 -22.98 -9.40 8.08
CA PRO A 31 -24.38 -9.00 8.29
C PRO A 31 -24.80 -8.94 9.76
N GLN A 32 -24.06 -9.57 10.67
CA GLN A 32 -24.34 -9.56 12.11
C GLN A 32 -24.11 -8.20 12.79
N TYR A 33 -23.45 -7.25 12.11
CA TYR A 33 -23.15 -5.91 12.61
C TYR A 33 -23.97 -4.81 11.89
N GLN A 34 -25.19 -5.12 11.46
CA GLN A 34 -26.07 -4.18 10.77
C GLN A 34 -26.70 -3.12 11.68
N THR A 35 -26.65 -3.29 13.01
CA THR A 35 -27.20 -2.32 13.97
C THR A 35 -26.12 -1.77 14.89
N GLU A 36 -26.33 -0.56 15.39
CA GLU A 36 -25.42 0.12 16.30
C GLU A 36 -25.27 -0.65 17.62
N GLU A 37 -26.35 -1.28 18.11
CA GLU A 37 -26.35 -2.09 19.32
C GLU A 37 -25.49 -3.35 19.16
N ALA A 38 -25.54 -3.98 17.97
CA ALA A 38 -24.74 -5.16 17.68
C ALA A 38 -23.24 -4.84 17.64
N ILE A 39 -22.88 -3.66 17.10
CA ILE A 39 -21.50 -3.15 17.09
C ILE A 39 -21.04 -2.83 18.51
N LYS A 40 -21.83 -2.06 19.28
CA LYS A 40 -21.48 -1.65 20.65
C LYS A 40 -21.29 -2.83 21.60
N ARG A 41 -22.01 -3.93 21.38
CA ARG A 41 -21.92 -5.14 22.20
C ARG A 41 -20.55 -5.82 22.10
N ASP A 42 -19.89 -5.76 20.94
CA ASP A 42 -18.60 -6.41 20.73
C ASP A 42 -17.70 -5.59 19.79
N LEU A 43 -17.32 -4.40 20.28
CA LEU A 43 -16.63 -3.39 19.47
C LEU A 43 -15.25 -3.86 18.97
N LEU A 44 -14.56 -4.65 19.77
CA LEU A 44 -13.25 -5.19 19.40
C LEU A 44 -13.37 -6.27 18.32
N GLU A 45 -14.32 -7.19 18.46
CA GLU A 45 -14.52 -8.23 17.45
C GLU A 45 -15.14 -7.66 16.16
N PHE A 46 -16.00 -6.64 16.27
CA PHE A 46 -16.42 -5.85 15.11
C PHE A 46 -15.20 -5.26 14.38
N GLY A 47 -14.30 -4.60 15.09
CA GLY A 47 -13.10 -4.02 14.48
C GLY A 47 -12.20 -5.06 13.81
N ARG A 48 -12.03 -6.24 14.43
CA ARG A 48 -11.28 -7.35 13.83
C ARG A 48 -11.95 -7.90 12.58
N ALA A 49 -13.26 -8.12 12.64
CA ALA A 49 -14.03 -8.58 11.49
C ALA A 49 -14.00 -7.55 10.35
N PHE A 50 -14.11 -6.26 10.68
CA PHE A 50 -14.00 -5.16 9.75
C PHE A 50 -12.63 -5.12 9.06
N HIS A 51 -11.53 -5.21 9.82
CA HIS A 51 -10.18 -5.29 9.28
C HIS A 51 -9.96 -6.52 8.40
N LYS A 52 -10.38 -7.71 8.85
CA LYS A 52 -10.30 -8.94 8.04
C LYS A 52 -11.05 -8.78 6.74
N GLY A 53 -12.24 -8.20 6.80
CA GLY A 53 -13.01 -7.93 5.61
C GLY A 53 -12.22 -7.04 4.64
N LEU A 54 -11.83 -5.85 5.08
CA LEU A 54 -11.07 -4.92 4.24
C LEU A 54 -9.79 -5.56 3.67
N PHE A 55 -9.10 -6.39 4.44
CA PHE A 55 -7.93 -7.13 3.98
C PHE A 55 -8.28 -8.15 2.88
N GLU A 56 -9.32 -8.96 3.04
CA GLU A 56 -9.75 -9.91 2.00
C GLU A 56 -10.12 -9.20 0.70
N PHE A 57 -10.80 -8.06 0.81
CA PHE A 57 -11.12 -7.24 -0.35
C PHE A 57 -9.85 -6.69 -1.01
N HIS A 58 -8.92 -6.13 -0.24
CA HIS A 58 -7.62 -5.66 -0.72
C HIS A 58 -6.82 -6.78 -1.42
N TYR A 59 -6.80 -7.96 -0.83
CA TYR A 59 -6.09 -9.11 -1.38
C TYR A 59 -6.66 -9.50 -2.75
N LYS A 60 -8.00 -9.59 -2.86
CA LYS A 60 -8.67 -9.88 -4.13
C LYS A 60 -8.40 -8.83 -5.21
N THR A 61 -8.40 -7.53 -4.85
CA THR A 61 -8.07 -6.49 -5.84
C THR A 61 -6.63 -6.60 -6.32
N ILE A 62 -5.67 -6.97 -5.45
CA ILE A 62 -4.29 -7.26 -5.86
C ILE A 62 -4.23 -8.44 -6.84
N GLU A 63 -4.91 -9.55 -6.55
CA GLU A 63 -4.96 -10.70 -7.46
C GLU A 63 -5.50 -10.32 -8.84
N HIS A 64 -6.57 -9.53 -8.89
CA HIS A 64 -7.12 -9.02 -10.15
C HIS A 64 -6.16 -8.07 -10.86
N ILE A 65 -5.47 -7.17 -10.14
CA ILE A 65 -4.43 -6.32 -10.72
C ILE A 65 -3.34 -7.19 -11.36
N LEU A 66 -2.79 -8.17 -10.64
CA LEU A 66 -1.72 -9.04 -11.15
C LEU A 66 -2.15 -9.76 -12.44
N ARG A 67 -3.37 -10.30 -12.51
CA ARG A 67 -3.92 -10.92 -13.73
C ARG A 67 -4.03 -9.92 -14.89
N ILE A 68 -4.48 -8.69 -14.62
CA ILE A 68 -4.56 -7.64 -15.64
C ILE A 68 -3.16 -7.26 -16.14
N GLU A 69 -2.16 -7.26 -15.27
CA GLU A 69 -0.78 -6.96 -15.65
C GLU A 69 -0.17 -8.01 -16.58
N GLU A 70 -0.56 -9.29 -16.46
CA GLU A 70 -0.20 -10.34 -17.43
C GLU A 70 -0.73 -9.98 -18.83
N CYS A 71 -1.98 -9.53 -18.93
CA CYS A 71 -2.57 -9.06 -20.20
C CYS A 71 -1.86 -7.81 -20.75
N LEU A 72 -1.48 -6.88 -19.89
CA LEU A 72 -0.80 -5.65 -20.29
C LEU A 72 0.63 -5.90 -20.82
N LYS A 73 1.34 -6.86 -20.21
CA LYS A 73 2.71 -7.23 -20.59
C LYS A 73 2.76 -8.09 -21.86
N GLY A 74 1.72 -8.88 -22.15
CA GLY A 74 1.70 -9.88 -23.23
C GLY A 74 1.59 -9.39 -24.69
N GLY A 75 2.08 -8.20 -25.06
CA GLY A 75 1.97 -7.70 -26.44
C GLY A 75 3.31 -7.50 -27.18
N GLY A 76 3.31 -7.67 -28.51
CA GLY A 76 4.49 -7.48 -29.36
C GLY A 76 4.95 -6.01 -29.45
N ASN A 77 6.18 -5.80 -29.96
CA ASN A 77 6.82 -4.48 -30.04
C ASN A 77 6.10 -3.47 -30.96
N ASN A 78 5.18 -3.91 -31.82
CA ASN A 78 4.35 -3.07 -32.69
C ASN A 78 2.87 -3.49 -32.59
N PRO A 79 2.16 -3.06 -31.53
CA PRO A 79 0.79 -3.48 -31.33
C PRO A 79 -0.15 -2.83 -32.36
N SER A 80 -1.10 -3.61 -32.87
CA SER A 80 -2.18 -3.13 -33.74
C SER A 80 -3.04 -2.06 -33.02
N PRO A 81 -3.81 -1.22 -33.75
CA PRO A 81 -4.72 -0.26 -33.13
C PRO A 81 -5.70 -0.91 -32.13
N ASP A 82 -6.21 -2.11 -32.42
CA ASP A 82 -7.13 -2.85 -31.56
C ASP A 82 -6.42 -3.37 -30.30
N GLU A 83 -5.19 -3.86 -30.43
CA GLU A 83 -4.36 -4.26 -29.28
C GLU A 83 -4.05 -3.06 -28.38
N GLN A 84 -3.80 -1.88 -28.96
CA GLN A 84 -3.59 -0.65 -28.18
C GLN A 84 -4.87 -0.22 -27.45
N LEU A 85 -6.04 -0.33 -28.09
CA LEU A 85 -7.34 -0.05 -27.46
C LEU A 85 -7.60 -0.99 -26.29
N SER A 86 -7.38 -2.31 -26.47
CA SER A 86 -7.53 -3.28 -25.39
C SER A 86 -6.55 -3.01 -24.24
N LYS A 87 -5.27 -2.73 -24.51
CA LYS A 87 -4.30 -2.34 -23.46
C LYS A 87 -4.75 -1.12 -22.66
N ARG A 88 -5.36 -0.11 -23.31
CA ARG A 88 -5.94 1.05 -22.60
C ARG A 88 -7.14 0.65 -21.73
N GLY A 89 -7.98 -0.25 -22.20
CA GLY A 89 -9.08 -0.84 -21.43
C GLY A 89 -8.56 -1.49 -20.15
N TRP A 90 -7.61 -2.41 -20.28
CA TRP A 90 -6.96 -3.10 -19.17
C TRP A 90 -6.29 -2.15 -18.18
N ASP A 91 -5.54 -1.16 -18.66
CA ASP A 91 -4.93 -0.17 -17.76
C ASP A 91 -5.98 0.62 -16.98
N ARG A 92 -7.09 0.99 -17.63
CA ARG A 92 -8.20 1.66 -16.93
C ARG A 92 -8.81 0.79 -15.84
N VAL A 93 -9.03 -0.50 -16.10
CA VAL A 93 -9.51 -1.44 -15.08
C VAL A 93 -8.52 -1.52 -13.91
N ARG A 94 -7.22 -1.63 -14.19
CA ARG A 94 -6.16 -1.62 -13.18
C ARG A 94 -6.24 -0.35 -12.30
N GLN A 95 -6.43 0.82 -12.89
CA GLN A 95 -6.56 2.07 -12.12
C GLN A 95 -7.84 2.12 -11.26
N ILE A 96 -8.94 1.52 -11.73
CA ILE A 96 -10.18 1.39 -10.93
C ILE A 96 -9.92 0.51 -9.70
N LEU A 97 -9.25 -0.63 -9.86
CA LEU A 97 -8.92 -1.51 -8.72
C LEU A 97 -7.99 -0.83 -7.71
N ARG A 98 -7.01 -0.05 -8.18
CA ARG A 98 -6.19 0.79 -7.28
C ARG A 98 -7.02 1.86 -6.56
N THR A 99 -8.07 2.39 -7.20
CA THR A 99 -9.01 3.32 -6.56
C THR A 99 -9.75 2.66 -5.41
N PHE A 100 -10.14 1.39 -5.56
CA PHE A 100 -10.76 0.65 -4.46
C PHE A 100 -9.80 0.49 -3.26
N ASN A 101 -8.51 0.25 -3.52
CA ASN A 101 -7.51 0.20 -2.47
C ASN A 101 -7.31 1.56 -1.79
N ASP A 102 -7.39 2.66 -2.54
CA ASP A 102 -7.39 4.01 -1.94
C ASP A 102 -8.58 4.17 -0.97
N CYS A 103 -9.78 3.69 -1.34
CA CYS A 103 -10.96 3.79 -0.48
C CYS A 103 -10.73 3.12 0.88
N ILE A 104 -10.03 1.98 0.93
CA ILE A 104 -9.69 1.30 2.18
C ILE A 104 -8.85 2.22 3.09
N LEU A 105 -7.86 2.89 2.51
CA LEU A 105 -7.03 3.85 3.25
C LEU A 105 -7.85 5.06 3.70
N TRP A 106 -8.69 5.64 2.84
CA TRP A 106 -9.57 6.75 3.22
C TRP A 106 -10.58 6.37 4.30
N THR A 107 -11.06 5.13 4.33
CA THR A 107 -11.98 4.64 5.37
C THR A 107 -11.27 4.45 6.71
N THR A 108 -10.00 4.07 6.70
CA THR A 108 -9.25 3.68 7.91
C THR A 108 -8.43 4.83 8.51
N PHE A 109 -7.94 5.73 7.65
CA PHE A 109 -7.41 7.04 8.02
C PHE A 109 -8.59 8.02 8.13
N SER A 110 -9.28 7.98 9.27
CA SER A 110 -10.46 8.79 9.59
C SER A 110 -10.34 10.31 9.28
N GLU A 111 -11.48 10.95 8.97
CA GLU A 111 -11.67 12.37 8.60
C GLU A 111 -10.94 12.80 7.31
N PRO A 112 -11.16 13.99 6.70
CA PRO A 112 -10.46 14.40 5.48
C PRO A 112 -8.95 14.48 5.77
N SER A 113 -8.29 13.33 5.67
CA SER A 113 -7.09 13.08 6.43
C SER A 113 -5.94 13.79 5.75
N PHE A 114 -5.59 14.92 6.35
CA PHE A 114 -4.37 15.64 6.04
C PHE A 114 -3.17 14.69 6.01
N GLU A 115 -3.22 13.61 6.79
CA GLU A 115 -2.31 12.47 6.76
C GLU A 115 -2.14 11.86 5.36
N ILE A 116 -3.20 11.41 4.66
CA ILE A 116 -3.06 10.84 3.30
C ILE A 116 -2.42 11.88 2.37
N SER A 117 -2.77 13.17 2.49
CA SER A 117 -2.15 14.22 1.67
C SER A 117 -0.63 14.34 1.89
N ARG A 118 -0.12 14.05 3.10
CA ARG A 118 1.31 14.06 3.45
C ARG A 118 2.04 12.82 2.96
N LEU A 119 1.37 11.69 2.99
CA LEU A 119 1.92 10.39 2.59
C LEU A 119 1.86 10.24 1.06
N CYS A 120 0.99 10.99 0.38
CA CYS A 120 0.92 11.10 -1.07
C CYS A 120 1.96 12.09 -1.62
N ARG A 121 2.71 11.63 -2.61
CA ARG A 121 3.81 12.30 -3.31
C ARG A 121 3.65 12.25 -4.83
N ASN A 122 2.52 11.75 -5.33
CA ASN A 122 2.22 11.56 -6.74
C ASN A 122 3.31 10.74 -7.48
N ARG A 123 3.88 9.74 -6.80
CA ARG A 123 4.87 8.86 -7.45
C ARG A 123 4.18 8.03 -8.54
N SER A 124 4.84 7.91 -9.69
CA SER A 124 4.38 6.98 -10.73
C SER A 124 4.40 5.54 -10.22
N ARG A 125 3.31 4.80 -10.47
CA ARG A 125 3.15 3.41 -10.05
C ARG A 125 3.46 2.46 -11.20
N GLY A 126 4.49 1.64 -11.00
CA GLY A 126 4.86 0.56 -11.91
C GLY A 126 3.90 -0.63 -11.87
N PHE A 127 4.33 -1.76 -12.44
CA PHE A 127 3.60 -3.02 -12.34
C PHE A 127 3.85 -3.67 -10.97
N LEU A 128 2.81 -4.17 -10.30
CA LEU A 128 2.94 -4.94 -9.05
C LEU A 128 3.77 -6.21 -9.24
N SER A 129 3.64 -6.82 -10.41
CA SER A 129 4.41 -8.00 -10.80
C SER A 129 5.93 -7.76 -10.84
N ASP A 130 6.39 -6.50 -10.89
CA ASP A 130 7.82 -6.14 -10.82
C ASP A 130 8.30 -5.88 -9.38
N GLN A 131 7.39 -5.91 -8.39
CA GLN A 131 7.65 -5.54 -6.99
C GLN A 131 7.61 -6.75 -6.06
N ASN A 132 8.11 -7.92 -6.51
CA ASN A 132 8.22 -9.14 -5.69
C ASN A 132 6.92 -9.52 -4.94
N PRO A 133 5.83 -9.78 -5.67
CA PRO A 133 4.50 -9.98 -5.09
C PRO A 133 4.45 -11.11 -4.05
N GLN A 134 5.24 -12.18 -4.21
CA GLN A 134 5.17 -13.34 -3.32
C GLN A 134 5.55 -13.02 -1.86
N SER A 135 6.66 -12.33 -1.62
CA SER A 135 7.04 -11.98 -0.24
C SER A 135 6.13 -10.93 0.35
N ILE A 136 5.69 -9.95 -0.46
CA ILE A 136 4.76 -8.93 0.01
C ILE A 136 3.43 -9.57 0.42
N LEU A 137 2.83 -10.42 -0.43
CA LEU A 137 1.57 -11.11 -0.11
C LEU A 137 1.68 -11.99 1.14
N LYS A 138 2.85 -12.62 1.36
CA LYS A 138 3.13 -13.37 2.59
C LYS A 138 3.10 -12.45 3.82
N VAL A 139 3.87 -11.35 3.80
CA VAL A 139 3.92 -10.40 4.92
C VAL A 139 2.54 -9.79 5.19
N LEU A 140 1.79 -9.43 4.15
CA LEU A 140 0.43 -8.92 4.28
C LEU A 140 -0.50 -9.90 5.00
N SER A 141 -0.42 -11.19 4.64
CA SER A 141 -1.23 -12.27 5.22
C SER A 141 -0.84 -12.51 6.69
N ASP A 142 0.45 -12.57 6.99
CA ASP A 142 0.97 -12.77 8.35
C ASP A 142 0.55 -11.63 9.28
N LEU A 143 0.67 -10.37 8.83
CA LEU A 143 0.24 -9.20 9.59
C LEU A 143 -1.28 -9.18 9.82
N SER A 144 -2.07 -9.59 8.82
CA SER A 144 -3.53 -9.48 8.86
C SER A 144 -4.26 -10.69 9.45
N ALA A 145 -3.56 -11.80 9.70
CA ALA A 145 -4.14 -13.09 10.11
C ALA A 145 -5.11 -13.00 11.31
N SER A 146 -4.78 -12.18 12.30
CA SER A 146 -5.59 -12.03 13.52
C SER A 146 -6.80 -11.09 13.35
N GLY A 147 -6.81 -10.26 12.30
CA GLY A 147 -7.72 -9.11 12.18
C GLY A 147 -7.37 -7.92 13.09
N ASN A 148 -6.40 -8.06 14.01
CA ASN A 148 -5.99 -6.93 14.84
C ASN A 148 -5.23 -5.87 14.05
N THR A 149 -4.61 -6.26 12.93
CA THR A 149 -3.90 -5.36 12.04
C THR A 149 -4.46 -5.50 10.63
N LEU A 150 -4.72 -4.38 9.96
CA LEU A 150 -5.00 -4.32 8.54
C LEU A 150 -3.72 -3.93 7.81
N ALA A 151 -3.17 -4.84 7.02
CA ALA A 151 -2.00 -4.58 6.18
C ALA A 151 -2.43 -4.27 4.73
N ILE A 152 -1.83 -3.23 4.15
CA ILE A 152 -2.14 -2.70 2.83
C ILE A 152 -0.84 -2.54 2.04
N TRP A 153 -0.79 -3.08 0.82
CA TRP A 153 0.31 -2.87 -0.11
C TRP A 153 0.19 -1.52 -0.79
N ASN A 154 1.14 -0.64 -0.55
CA ASN A 154 1.11 0.75 -1.00
C ASN A 154 1.23 0.88 -2.54
N ASP A 155 1.96 0.01 -3.24
CA ASP A 155 2.01 0.04 -4.71
C ASP A 155 0.69 -0.38 -5.37
N ALA A 156 -0.16 -1.11 -4.64
CA ALA A 156 -1.51 -1.43 -5.07
C ALA A 156 -2.50 -0.27 -4.85
N THR A 157 -2.03 0.84 -4.29
CA THR A 157 -2.77 2.10 -4.09
C THR A 157 -2.20 3.19 -5.00
N ARG A 158 -2.85 4.36 -5.04
CA ARG A 158 -2.34 5.58 -5.70
C ARG A 158 -2.02 6.69 -4.70
N CYS A 159 -2.29 6.50 -3.41
CA CYS A 159 -2.27 7.58 -2.43
C CYS A 159 -1.15 7.50 -1.39
N ILE A 160 -0.55 6.34 -1.12
CA ILE A 160 0.56 6.23 -0.16
C ILE A 160 1.84 5.94 -0.91
N ASP A 161 2.79 6.87 -0.87
CA ASP A 161 4.07 6.79 -1.58
C ASP A 161 5.26 6.40 -0.69
N LEU A 162 4.98 5.98 0.55
CA LEU A 162 5.99 5.71 1.56
C LEU A 162 6.04 4.22 1.90
N GLN A 163 7.19 3.60 1.64
CA GLN A 163 7.47 2.17 1.88
C GLN A 163 6.49 1.22 1.19
N ASP A 164 6.72 -0.09 1.31
CA ASP A 164 5.95 -1.10 0.59
C ASP A 164 4.59 -1.37 1.25
N ILE A 165 4.53 -1.44 2.58
CA ILE A 165 3.31 -1.83 3.31
C ILE A 165 2.92 -0.77 4.34
N THR A 166 1.64 -0.41 4.39
CA THR A 166 1.01 0.30 5.51
C THR A 166 0.26 -0.70 6.39
N ALA A 167 0.48 -0.65 7.70
CA ALA A 167 -0.20 -1.50 8.68
C ALA A 167 -0.91 -0.68 9.75
N LEU A 168 -2.20 -0.96 9.91
CA LEU A 168 -3.11 -0.24 10.81
C LEU A 168 -3.57 -1.17 11.92
N SER A 169 -3.10 -0.96 13.14
CA SER A 169 -3.47 -1.76 14.30
C SER A 169 -4.73 -1.21 14.95
N LEU A 170 -5.64 -2.10 15.33
CA LEU A 170 -6.89 -1.77 16.02
C LEU A 170 -6.64 -1.40 17.48
N SER A 171 -5.87 -2.22 18.20
CA SER A 171 -5.55 -2.01 19.61
C SER A 171 -4.10 -2.46 19.95
N PRO A 172 -3.25 -1.57 20.50
CA PRO A 172 -3.45 -0.12 20.53
C PRO A 172 -3.54 0.45 19.10
N ARG A 173 -4.29 1.53 18.91
CA ARG A 173 -4.42 2.17 17.60
C ARG A 173 -3.06 2.71 17.17
N ALA A 174 -2.46 2.10 16.17
CA ALA A 174 -1.11 2.41 15.72
C ALA A 174 -0.97 2.23 14.22
N ARG A 175 -0.12 3.07 13.62
CA ARG A 175 0.19 3.03 12.18
C ARG A 175 1.67 2.74 12.03
N ARG A 176 1.98 1.73 11.23
CA ARG A 176 3.35 1.32 10.93
C ARG A 176 3.51 1.23 9.43
N PHE A 177 4.70 1.57 8.96
CA PHE A 177 5.10 1.39 7.59
C PHE A 177 6.20 0.34 7.60
N TYR A 178 6.18 -0.57 6.64
CA TYR A 178 7.19 -1.61 6.48
C TYR A 178 7.77 -1.58 5.07
N GLU A 179 9.10 -1.65 5.00
CA GLU A 179 9.82 -2.01 3.78
C GLU A 179 10.05 -3.53 3.79
N VAL A 180 9.67 -4.21 2.72
CA VAL A 180 9.85 -5.66 2.58
C VAL A 180 11.17 -5.92 1.86
N LYS A 181 12.15 -6.40 2.61
CA LYS A 181 13.45 -6.80 2.05
C LYS A 181 13.42 -8.26 1.59
N GLU A 182 14.06 -8.54 0.45
CA GLU A 182 14.29 -9.90 -0.03
C GLU A 182 15.77 -10.17 -0.32
N GLY A 183 16.20 -11.42 -0.16
CA GLY A 183 17.47 -11.91 -0.69
C GLY A 183 18.67 -11.85 0.27
N VAL A 184 19.64 -12.73 0.02
CA VAL A 184 20.88 -12.89 0.82
C VAL A 184 21.68 -11.59 0.89
N VAL A 185 21.73 -10.82 -0.20
CA VAL A 185 22.44 -9.53 -0.26
C VAL A 185 21.89 -8.52 0.76
N ASN A 186 20.60 -8.56 1.08
CA ASN A 186 20.02 -7.67 2.09
C ASN A 186 20.44 -8.05 3.52
N LEU A 187 20.77 -9.32 3.78
CA LEU A 187 21.34 -9.76 5.06
C LEU A 187 22.77 -9.26 5.19
N ASP A 188 23.58 -9.43 4.15
CA ASP A 188 24.97 -8.95 4.12
C ASP A 188 25.03 -7.42 4.28
N ILE A 189 24.06 -6.68 3.69
CA ILE A 189 23.92 -5.23 3.90
C ILE A 189 23.60 -4.89 5.36
N LEU A 190 22.73 -5.65 6.03
CA LEU A 190 22.42 -5.41 7.44
C LEU A 190 23.66 -5.61 8.31
N GLU A 191 24.46 -6.64 8.03
CA GLU A 191 25.71 -6.87 8.75
C GLU A 191 26.70 -5.71 8.59
N VAL A 192 26.77 -5.07 7.42
CA VAL A 192 27.57 -3.84 7.22
C VAL A 192 27.00 -2.68 8.05
N LEU A 193 25.67 -2.50 8.07
CA LEU A 193 25.01 -1.36 8.74
C LEU A 193 24.95 -1.48 10.27
N GLU A 194 25.04 -2.68 10.83
CA GLU A 194 25.02 -2.93 12.27
C GLU A 194 26.40 -2.77 12.94
N ALA A 195 27.47 -2.64 12.15
CA ALA A 195 28.81 -2.37 12.68
C ALA A 195 28.86 -0.99 13.35
N LYS A 196 29.48 -0.92 14.55
CA LYS A 196 29.42 0.27 15.42
C LYS A 196 30.69 1.12 15.38
N ASP A 197 31.80 0.56 14.93
CA ASP A 197 33.09 1.24 14.84
C ASP A 197 33.58 1.34 13.38
N PHE A 198 34.37 2.38 13.12
CA PHE A 198 34.77 2.77 11.77
C PHE A 198 35.63 1.72 11.06
N GLU A 199 36.55 1.05 11.78
CA GLU A 199 37.41 0.03 11.18
C GLU A 199 36.61 -1.21 10.77
N THR A 200 35.66 -1.64 11.60
CA THR A 200 34.77 -2.77 11.26
C THR A 200 33.85 -2.42 10.09
N ILE A 201 33.33 -1.19 10.01
CA ILE A 201 32.53 -0.73 8.87
C ILE A 201 33.36 -0.79 7.58
N LEU A 202 34.59 -0.27 7.60
CA LEU A 202 35.49 -0.26 6.44
C LEU A 202 35.80 -1.67 5.95
N SER A 203 36.23 -2.57 6.84
CA SER A 203 36.54 -3.96 6.49
C SER A 203 35.32 -4.66 5.91
N ARG A 204 34.14 -4.52 6.53
CA ARG A 204 32.90 -5.14 6.03
C ARG A 204 32.45 -4.54 4.70
N MET A 205 32.68 -3.25 4.48
CA MET A 205 32.40 -2.60 3.18
C MET A 205 33.33 -3.10 2.08
N GLU A 206 34.62 -3.31 2.36
CA GLU A 206 35.58 -3.89 1.42
C GLU A 206 35.22 -5.33 1.06
N ASP A 207 34.86 -6.15 2.06
CA ASP A 207 34.39 -7.52 1.86
C ASP A 207 33.09 -7.55 1.04
N PHE A 208 32.12 -6.70 1.41
CA PHE A 208 30.84 -6.60 0.70
C PHE A 208 31.01 -6.16 -0.76
N PHE A 209 31.89 -5.19 -1.03
CA PHE A 209 32.21 -4.77 -2.39
C PHE A 209 32.91 -5.89 -3.18
N SER A 210 33.82 -6.62 -2.55
CA SER A 210 34.52 -7.75 -3.18
C SER A 210 33.55 -8.87 -3.58
N GLN A 211 32.49 -9.09 -2.79
CA GLN A 211 31.50 -10.14 -3.03
C GLN A 211 30.40 -9.73 -4.03
N HIS A 212 29.88 -8.50 -3.94
CA HIS A 212 28.67 -8.07 -4.68
C HIS A 212 28.91 -6.97 -5.72
N GLY A 213 30.11 -6.41 -5.75
CA GLY A 213 30.53 -5.39 -6.72
C GLY A 213 29.68 -4.11 -6.69
N SER A 214 29.67 -3.40 -7.82
CA SER A 214 28.97 -2.12 -7.96
C SER A 214 27.44 -2.21 -7.81
N LYS A 215 26.84 -3.34 -8.18
CA LYS A 215 25.40 -3.59 -7.99
C LYS A 215 25.05 -3.73 -6.51
N GLY A 216 25.90 -4.41 -5.73
CA GLY A 216 25.76 -4.49 -4.26
C GLY A 216 25.82 -3.12 -3.60
N LEU A 217 26.80 -2.28 -3.99
CA LEU A 217 26.91 -0.92 -3.46
C LEU A 217 25.68 -0.06 -3.73
N GLN A 218 25.08 -0.17 -4.92
CA GLN A 218 23.82 0.53 -5.23
C GLN A 218 22.66 0.06 -4.34
N GLN A 219 22.62 -1.23 -3.98
CA GLN A 219 21.64 -1.77 -3.04
C GLN A 219 21.90 -1.29 -1.59
N LEU A 220 23.17 -1.21 -1.17
CA LEU A 220 23.56 -0.64 0.12
C LEU A 220 23.17 0.84 0.22
N GLU A 221 23.50 1.65 -0.80
CA GLU A 221 23.10 3.06 -0.86
C GLU A 221 21.57 3.21 -0.82
N ARG A 222 20.85 2.34 -1.52
CA ARG A 222 19.38 2.29 -1.45
C ARG A 222 18.88 1.97 -0.04
N CYS A 223 19.50 1.02 0.66
CA CYS A 223 19.16 0.68 2.05
C CYS A 223 19.40 1.85 3.01
N ILE A 224 20.51 2.58 2.87
CA ILE A 224 20.79 3.77 3.69
C ILE A 224 19.73 4.85 3.44
N LYS A 225 19.40 5.13 2.16
CA LYS A 225 18.34 6.09 1.81
C LYS A 225 16.98 5.67 2.37
N GLN A 226 16.65 4.38 2.34
CA GLN A 226 15.42 3.85 2.95
C GLN A 226 15.39 4.08 4.46
N GLY A 227 16.52 3.87 5.17
CA GLY A 227 16.64 4.15 6.61
C GLY A 227 16.39 5.63 6.94
N MET A 228 17.04 6.54 6.21
CA MET A 228 16.79 7.99 6.36
C MET A 228 15.33 8.36 6.06
N ASN A 229 14.72 7.72 5.05
CA ASN A 229 13.32 7.95 4.73
C ASN A 229 12.37 7.44 5.82
N ALA A 230 12.71 6.37 6.54
CA ALA A 230 11.91 5.87 7.65
C ALA A 230 11.81 6.88 8.81
N GLU A 231 12.93 7.54 9.16
CA GLU A 231 12.94 8.61 10.18
C GLU A 231 12.07 9.81 9.75
N LYS A 232 12.17 10.19 8.48
CA LYS A 232 11.33 11.26 7.89
C LYS A 232 9.84 10.87 7.89
N THR A 233 9.51 9.63 7.60
CA THR A 233 8.13 9.11 7.68
C THR A 233 7.61 9.16 9.11
N HIS A 234 8.41 8.77 10.09
CA HIS A 234 8.04 8.89 11.51
C HIS A 234 7.69 10.34 11.88
N ALA A 235 8.52 11.31 11.46
CA ALA A 235 8.25 12.74 11.71
C ALA A 235 6.92 13.22 11.09
N LEU A 236 6.56 12.73 9.90
CA LEU A 236 5.29 13.05 9.22
C LEU A 236 4.06 12.46 9.92
N VAL A 237 4.20 11.32 10.59
CA VAL A 237 3.10 10.60 11.25
C VAL A 237 2.89 11.11 12.68
N ALA A 238 3.95 11.57 13.35
CA ALA A 238 3.92 11.97 14.75
C ALA A 238 3.45 13.42 14.98
N ASN A 239 3.55 14.31 13.99
CA ASN A 239 3.32 15.76 14.20
C ASN A 239 2.24 16.31 13.27
N ASP A 240 1.32 17.13 13.79
CA ASP A 240 0.23 17.71 13.00
C ASP A 240 0.62 18.95 12.17
N CYS A 241 1.65 19.65 12.65
CA CYS A 241 2.24 20.81 11.99
C CYS A 241 3.73 20.55 11.86
N VAL A 242 4.23 20.42 10.63
CA VAL A 242 5.64 20.09 10.40
C VAL A 242 6.13 20.71 9.09
N ILE A 243 7.42 21.03 9.03
CA ILE A 243 8.11 21.24 7.77
C ILE A 243 8.32 19.85 7.16
N ASP A 244 7.65 19.58 6.04
CA ASP A 244 7.73 18.30 5.36
C ASP A 244 9.18 17.97 4.97
N PRO A 245 9.82 16.95 5.56
CA PRO A 245 11.25 16.68 5.40
C PRO A 245 11.63 16.16 4.00
N PHE A 246 10.64 15.92 3.14
CA PHE A 246 10.84 15.53 1.75
C PHE A 246 10.67 16.70 0.77
N SER A 247 9.86 17.71 1.10
CA SER A 247 9.57 18.83 0.20
C SER A 247 10.03 20.20 0.69
N GLY A 248 10.38 20.34 1.97
CA GLY A 248 10.71 21.61 2.61
C GLY A 248 9.51 22.53 2.82
N MET A 249 8.29 22.10 2.47
CA MET A 249 7.08 22.91 2.59
C MET A 249 6.46 22.80 3.99
N ASN A 250 5.93 23.92 4.50
CA ASN A 250 5.11 23.90 5.70
C ASN A 250 3.80 23.16 5.42
N ARG A 251 3.54 22.13 6.22
CA ARG A 251 2.31 21.35 6.18
C ARG A 251 1.59 21.52 7.51
N THR A 252 0.46 22.23 7.47
CA THR A 252 -0.40 22.51 8.63
C THR A 252 -1.76 21.83 8.45
N ALA A 253 -2.19 21.05 9.46
CA ALA A 253 -3.57 20.56 9.51
C ALA A 253 -4.51 21.73 9.84
N TYR A 254 -5.51 22.00 9.01
CA TYR A 254 -6.59 22.91 9.41
C TYR A 254 -7.55 22.14 10.31
N VAL A 255 -7.37 22.27 11.63
CA VAL A 255 -8.25 21.61 12.60
C VAL A 255 -9.58 22.37 12.62
N PRO A 256 -10.73 21.74 12.37
CA PRO A 256 -12.03 22.38 12.51
C PRO A 256 -12.21 22.92 13.94
N LYS A 257 -12.80 24.11 14.10
CA LYS A 257 -12.99 24.76 15.42
C LYS A 257 -13.87 23.96 16.39
N GLN A 258 -14.64 22.99 15.88
CA GLN A 258 -15.38 22.02 16.69
C GLN A 258 -14.77 20.64 16.44
N PRO A 259 -14.33 19.92 17.48
CA PRO A 259 -14.02 18.51 17.34
C PRO A 259 -15.24 17.79 16.77
N LEU A 260 -15.07 17.02 15.71
CA LEU A 260 -16.11 16.12 15.26
C LEU A 260 -16.39 15.12 16.37
N THR A 261 -17.67 14.92 16.71
CA THR A 261 -18.10 13.95 17.71
C THR A 261 -17.65 12.57 17.26
N ARG A 262 -16.63 12.01 17.93
CA ARG A 262 -16.15 10.65 17.69
C ARG A 262 -17.00 9.66 18.47
N TYR A 263 -17.51 8.65 17.77
CA TYR A 263 -18.34 7.59 18.36
C TYR A 263 -17.51 6.44 18.96
N ASP A 264 -16.17 6.49 18.82
CA ASP A 264 -15.20 5.46 19.19
C ASP A 264 -14.33 5.83 20.41
N ALA A 265 -14.84 6.69 21.31
CA ALA A 265 -14.17 7.03 22.58
C ALA A 265 -14.31 5.93 23.64
#